data_AF-A0A929HVF6-F1
#
_entry.id   AF-A0A929HVF6-F1
#
_cell.length_a   1.000
_cell.length_b   1.000
_cell.length_c   1.000
_cell.angle_alpha   90.00
_cell.angle_beta   90.00
_cell.angle_gamma   90.00
#
_symmetry.space_group_name_H-M   'P 1'
#
loop_
_entity.id
_entity.type
_entity.pdbx_description
1 polymer ?
#
loop_
_entity_poly.entity_id
_entity_poly.type
_entity_poly.pdbx_seq_one_letter_code
_entity_poly.pdbx_strand_id
1 'polypeptide(L)'
;MKIYSRIILFVLGCYFSAGLLAHGDASLDEDPCVLPLGKGRVHLSAYQPDTSGVEEYCDIIPSATGRTLVVIDIIDNALRDSGVGLRIYPQGEPENALADVSIRPTVTGVLAASLEFPGSGKYVVEISDSDEREGRILLKVDYLDWGRIMQTAFVNGLFLAIMLWLFYRVYKYGRDKYKAHMHA
;
A
#
# COMPACT_ATOMS: atom_id res chain seq x y z
N MET A 1 -38.44 16.04 0.06
CA MET A 1 -37.50 16.26 -1.07
C MET A 1 -36.21 16.97 -0.66
N LYS A 2 -36.27 18.16 -0.02
CA LYS A 2 -35.06 18.93 0.38
C LYS A 2 -34.08 18.15 1.28
N ILE A 3 -34.56 17.27 2.16
CA ILE A 3 -33.70 16.49 3.06
C ILE A 3 -32.89 15.41 2.34
N TYR A 4 -33.51 14.63 1.43
CA TYR A 4 -32.80 13.61 0.66
C TYR A 4 -31.79 14.21 -0.32
N SER A 5 -32.11 15.37 -0.90
CA SER A 5 -31.17 16.11 -1.75
C SER A 5 -29.92 16.58 -0.98
N ARG A 6 -30.09 17.05 0.27
CA ARG A 6 -28.95 17.42 1.14
C ARG A 6 -28.13 16.19 1.54
N ILE A 7 -28.78 15.07 1.84
CA ILE A 7 -28.09 13.81 2.18
C ILE A 7 -27.30 13.27 0.99
N ILE A 8 -27.87 13.30 -0.22
CA ILE A 8 -27.16 12.89 -1.44
C ILE A 8 -25.90 13.73 -1.66
N LEU A 9 -26.01 15.07 -1.53
CA LEU A 9 -24.86 15.97 -1.68
C LEU A 9 -23.77 15.68 -0.63
N PHE A 10 -24.17 15.38 0.61
CA PHE A 10 -23.26 15.03 1.69
C PHE A 10 -22.54 13.68 1.42
N VAL A 11 -23.28 12.63 1.04
CA VAL A 11 -22.72 11.31 0.74
C VAL A 11 -21.77 11.36 -0.45
N LEU A 12 -22.11 12.11 -1.49
CA LEU A 12 -21.21 12.37 -2.62
C LEU A 12 -19.94 13.09 -2.15
N GLY A 13 -20.07 14.14 -1.35
CA GLY A 13 -18.93 14.86 -0.77
C GLY A 13 -17.98 13.94 -0.01
N CYS A 14 -18.51 13.10 0.89
CA CYS A 14 -17.71 12.14 1.65
C CYS A 14 -16.98 11.14 0.75
N TYR A 15 -17.63 10.61 -0.29
CA TYR A 15 -17.02 9.63 -1.20
C TYR A 15 -15.87 10.24 -2.02
N PHE A 16 -16.04 11.47 -2.54
CA PHE A 16 -14.96 12.16 -3.26
C PHE A 16 -13.81 12.55 -2.33
N SER A 17 -14.08 12.89 -1.07
CA SER A 17 -13.02 13.13 -0.06
C SER A 17 -12.32 11.85 0.39
N ALA A 18 -12.97 10.68 0.32
CA ALA A 18 -12.34 9.42 0.68
C ALA A 18 -11.21 9.00 -0.28
N GLY A 19 -11.20 9.50 -1.53
CA GLY A 19 -10.07 9.31 -2.45
C GLY A 19 -8.81 10.10 -2.06
N LEU A 20 -8.92 11.01 -1.09
CA LEU A 20 -7.81 11.77 -0.50
C LEU A 20 -7.36 11.19 0.85
N LEU A 21 -7.85 9.99 1.25
CA LEU A 21 -7.17 9.18 2.28
C LEU A 21 -5.85 8.66 1.68
N ALA A 22 -4.94 9.60 1.44
CA ALA A 22 -3.53 9.32 1.35
C ALA A 22 -3.11 8.71 2.69
N HIS A 23 -2.38 7.59 2.61
CA HIS A 23 -1.62 6.90 3.65
C HIS A 23 -1.37 7.76 4.91
N GLY A 24 -2.37 7.83 5.78
CA GLY A 24 -2.28 8.60 7.01
C GLY A 24 -1.52 7.77 8.03
N ASP A 25 -0.24 8.08 8.19
CA ASP A 25 0.59 7.85 9.37
C ASP A 25 0.13 6.63 10.18
N ALA A 26 0.32 5.44 9.60
CA ALA A 26 0.30 4.24 10.44
C ALA A 26 1.39 4.47 11.48
N SER A 27 1.06 4.29 12.76
CA SER A 27 2.09 4.34 13.78
C SER A 27 3.20 3.36 13.38
N LEU A 28 4.47 3.70 13.63
CA LEU A 28 5.62 2.84 13.23
C LEU A 28 5.50 1.38 13.70
N ASP A 29 4.64 1.12 14.70
CA ASP A 29 4.37 -0.22 15.24
C ASP A 29 3.25 -0.98 14.48
N GLU A 30 2.40 -0.26 13.74
CA GLU A 30 1.31 -0.81 12.93
C GLU A 30 1.67 -0.90 11.44
N ASP A 31 2.77 -0.28 11.03
CA ASP A 31 3.27 -0.32 9.66
C ASP A 31 3.88 -1.71 9.35
N PRO A 32 3.25 -2.50 8.46
CA PRO A 32 3.76 -3.84 8.10
C PRO A 32 5.10 -3.80 7.35
N CYS A 33 5.54 -2.61 6.93
CA CYS A 33 6.77 -2.38 6.18
C CYS A 33 7.96 -2.06 7.09
N VAL A 34 7.70 -1.88 8.38
CA VAL A 34 8.72 -1.73 9.40
C VAL A 34 9.15 -3.10 9.91
N LEU A 35 10.45 -3.38 9.78
CA LEU A 35 11.07 -4.62 10.19
C LEU A 35 12.01 -4.37 11.38
N PRO A 36 11.96 -5.22 12.43
CA PRO A 36 12.98 -5.19 13.47
C PRO A 36 14.31 -5.70 12.92
N LEU A 37 15.40 -4.99 13.22
CA LEU A 37 16.76 -5.37 12.89
C LEU A 37 17.64 -5.19 14.12
N GLY A 38 17.95 -6.30 14.78
CA GLY A 38 18.71 -6.29 16.03
C GLY A 38 18.01 -5.50 17.13
N LYS A 39 18.58 -4.33 17.49
CA LYS A 39 18.04 -3.42 18.52
C LYS A 39 17.29 -2.22 17.93
N GLY A 40 17.26 -2.09 16.61
CA GLY A 40 16.58 -1.00 15.92
C GLY A 40 15.53 -1.50 14.94
N ARG A 41 15.00 -0.56 14.17
CA ARG A 41 14.02 -0.81 13.12
C ARG A 41 14.44 -0.16 11.81
N VAL A 42 13.98 -0.76 10.73
CA VAL A 42 14.14 -0.27 9.37
C VAL A 42 12.78 -0.27 8.68
N HIS A 43 12.52 0.71 7.83
CA HIS A 43 11.35 0.77 6.99
C HIS A 43 11.73 0.37 5.57
N LEU A 44 10.94 -0.50 4.95
CA LEU A 44 11.16 -0.96 3.58
C LEU A 44 10.09 -0.39 2.66
N SER A 45 10.55 0.25 1.59
CA SER A 45 9.70 0.79 0.53
C SER A 45 10.15 0.25 -0.82
N ALA A 46 9.21 -0.11 -1.68
CA ALA A 46 9.49 -0.51 -3.05
C ALA A 46 8.70 0.35 -4.05
N TYR A 47 9.34 0.79 -5.11
CA TYR A 47 8.75 1.68 -6.12
C TYR A 47 8.94 1.12 -7.53
N GLN A 48 7.93 1.27 -8.38
CA GLN A 48 8.03 0.98 -9.82
C GLN A 48 7.82 2.26 -10.63
N PRO A 49 8.84 3.13 -10.76
CA PRO A 49 8.70 4.43 -11.40
C PRO A 49 8.21 4.37 -12.85
N ASP A 50 8.50 3.27 -13.55
CA ASP A 50 8.15 3.11 -14.96
C ASP A 50 6.68 2.68 -15.18
N THR A 51 6.01 2.12 -14.15
CA THR A 51 4.64 1.56 -14.26
C THR A 51 3.62 2.24 -13.35
N SER A 52 3.99 2.58 -12.11
CA SER A 52 3.08 3.15 -11.11
C SER A 52 3.55 4.49 -10.53
N GLY A 53 4.68 5.01 -11.01
CA GLY A 53 5.17 6.35 -10.67
C GLY A 53 5.69 6.43 -9.24
N VAL A 54 4.92 7.07 -8.35
CA VAL A 54 5.30 7.37 -6.96
C VAL A 54 4.62 6.46 -5.93
N GLU A 55 3.88 5.46 -6.38
CA GLU A 55 3.23 4.52 -5.49
C GLU A 55 4.25 3.63 -4.77
N GLU A 56 4.05 3.48 -3.47
CA GLU A 56 4.90 2.68 -2.59
C GLU A 56 4.29 1.30 -2.35
N TYR A 57 5.14 0.29 -2.39
CA TYR A 57 4.82 -1.11 -2.13
C TYR A 57 5.75 -1.70 -1.07
N CYS A 58 5.36 -2.84 -0.51
CA CYS A 58 5.98 -3.37 0.69
C CYS A 58 6.11 -4.89 0.70
N ASP A 59 5.01 -5.61 0.44
CA ASP A 59 5.01 -7.07 0.35
C ASP A 59 4.54 -7.58 -1.02
N ILE A 60 3.84 -6.76 -1.80
CA ILE A 60 3.30 -7.10 -3.12
C ILE A 60 3.72 -6.04 -4.13
N ILE A 61 4.49 -6.46 -5.14
CA ILE A 61 4.84 -5.65 -6.31
C ILE A 61 3.87 -6.01 -7.45
N PRO A 62 3.14 -5.05 -8.04
CA PRO A 62 2.04 -5.37 -8.95
C PRO A 62 2.48 -5.88 -10.32
N SER A 63 3.73 -5.62 -10.73
CA SER A 63 4.27 -6.00 -12.04
C SER A 63 5.67 -6.58 -11.91
N ALA A 64 5.95 -7.68 -12.62
CA ALA A 64 7.32 -8.17 -12.80
C ALA A 64 8.10 -7.34 -13.83
N THR A 65 7.39 -6.54 -14.64
CA THR A 65 7.99 -5.71 -15.69
C THR A 65 8.29 -4.31 -15.18
N GLY A 66 9.43 -3.77 -15.64
CA GLY A 66 9.92 -2.45 -15.25
C GLY A 66 10.90 -2.51 -14.08
N ARG A 67 11.65 -1.43 -13.94
CA ARG A 67 12.64 -1.30 -12.87
C ARG A 67 11.92 -1.13 -11.53
N THR A 68 12.35 -1.89 -10.55
CA THR A 68 11.91 -1.75 -9.15
C THR A 68 13.05 -1.15 -8.33
N LEU A 69 12.75 -0.08 -7.61
CA LEU A 69 13.64 0.53 -6.63
C LEU A 69 13.21 0.06 -5.24
N VAL A 70 14.03 -0.74 -4.58
CA VAL A 70 13.84 -1.14 -3.19
C VAL A 70 14.69 -0.23 -2.30
N VAL A 71 14.06 0.41 -1.33
CA VAL A 71 14.64 1.41 -0.43
C VAL A 71 14.44 0.94 1.00
N ILE A 72 15.51 1.04 1.79
CA ILE A 72 15.54 0.74 3.21
C ILE A 72 15.90 2.03 3.94
N ASP A 73 14.97 2.52 4.75
CA ASP A 73 15.15 3.69 5.61
C ASP A 73 15.44 3.24 7.04
N ILE A 74 16.57 3.68 7.58
CA ILE A 74 16.97 3.38 8.96
C ILE A 74 16.24 4.33 9.90
N ILE A 75 15.31 3.78 10.70
CA ILE A 75 14.53 4.54 11.68
C ILE A 75 15.38 4.87 12.90
N ASP A 76 16.05 3.86 13.47
CA ASP A 76 16.79 4.01 14.73
C ASP A 76 18.27 4.34 14.50
N ASN A 77 18.76 5.40 15.15
CA ASN A 77 20.13 5.90 14.97
C ASN A 77 21.22 4.86 15.25
N ALA A 78 20.97 3.89 16.13
CA ALA A 78 21.94 2.84 16.46
C ALA A 78 22.41 2.04 15.24
N LEU A 79 21.54 1.87 14.23
CA LEU A 79 21.84 1.15 12.99
C LEU A 79 22.55 2.04 11.94
N ARG A 80 22.50 3.37 12.10
CA ARG A 80 23.16 4.31 11.17
C ARG A 80 24.68 4.31 11.35
N ASP A 81 25.13 4.04 12.57
CA ASP A 81 26.56 4.02 12.93
C ASP A 81 27.22 2.68 12.60
N SER A 82 26.48 1.57 12.60
CA SER A 82 26.98 0.21 12.32
C SER A 82 27.00 -0.13 10.82
N GLY A 83 26.07 0.44 10.05
CA GLY A 83 25.89 0.13 8.63
C GLY A 83 25.00 -1.11 8.41
N VAL A 84 24.37 -1.17 7.25
CA VAL A 84 23.39 -2.22 6.91
C VAL A 84 23.64 -2.77 5.50
N GLY A 85 23.39 -4.06 5.34
CA GLY A 85 23.39 -4.78 4.06
C GLY A 85 21.98 -5.07 3.58
N LEU A 86 21.80 -5.10 2.26
CA LEU A 86 20.57 -5.46 1.57
C LEU A 86 20.89 -6.52 0.52
N ARG A 87 20.24 -7.67 0.63
CA ARG A 87 20.31 -8.76 -0.33
C ARG A 87 18.91 -9.12 -0.80
N ILE A 88 18.74 -9.28 -2.10
CA ILE A 88 17.46 -9.64 -2.72
C ILE A 88 17.68 -10.87 -3.59
N TYR A 89 16.93 -11.95 -3.35
CA TYR A 89 17.10 -13.22 -4.05
C TYR A 89 15.77 -13.99 -4.18
N PRO A 90 15.61 -14.89 -5.17
CA PRO A 90 14.43 -15.73 -5.29
C PRO A 90 14.23 -16.63 -4.05
N GLN A 91 12.99 -16.81 -3.62
CA GLN A 91 12.71 -17.63 -2.43
C GLN A 91 13.19 -19.08 -2.62
N GLY A 92 14.13 -19.50 -1.77
CA GLY A 92 14.73 -20.84 -1.81
C GLY A 92 16.06 -20.93 -2.55
N GLU A 93 16.53 -19.84 -3.18
CA GLU A 93 17.77 -19.79 -3.95
C GLU A 93 18.65 -18.60 -3.51
N PRO A 94 19.18 -18.61 -2.26
CA PRO A 94 19.99 -17.51 -1.72
C PRO A 94 21.30 -17.23 -2.46
N GLU A 95 21.81 -18.20 -3.22
CA GLU A 95 22.96 -18.06 -4.09
C GLU A 95 22.68 -17.22 -5.35
N ASN A 96 21.40 -17.12 -5.76
CA ASN A 96 20.97 -16.40 -6.96
C ASN A 96 20.53 -14.96 -6.62
N ALA A 97 21.40 -14.22 -5.92
CA ALA A 97 21.12 -12.84 -5.54
C ALA A 97 20.98 -11.92 -6.76
N LEU A 98 19.83 -11.25 -6.86
CA LEU A 98 19.54 -10.21 -7.86
C LEU A 98 20.15 -8.87 -7.48
N ALA A 99 20.25 -8.60 -6.18
CA ALA A 99 20.93 -7.44 -5.62
C ALA A 99 21.67 -7.86 -4.36
N ASP A 100 22.89 -7.36 -4.20
CA ASP A 100 23.70 -7.51 -2.99
C ASP A 100 24.44 -6.18 -2.78
N VAL A 101 23.84 -5.31 -1.98
CA VAL A 101 24.33 -3.96 -1.74
C VAL A 101 24.53 -3.81 -0.24
N SER A 102 25.76 -3.56 0.17
CA SER A 102 26.06 -3.10 1.52
C SER A 102 26.58 -1.67 1.44
N ILE A 103 26.08 -0.81 2.32
CA ILE A 103 26.65 0.52 2.48
C ILE A 103 27.32 0.55 3.85
N ARG A 104 28.57 1.00 3.85
CA ARG A 104 29.26 1.42 5.09
C ARG A 104 28.46 2.58 5.73
N PRO A 105 28.48 2.74 7.05
CA PRO A 105 27.67 3.73 7.77
C PRO A 105 27.71 5.09 7.07
N THR A 106 26.59 5.45 6.43
CA THR A 106 26.45 6.69 5.66
C THR A 106 25.47 7.58 6.40
N VAL A 107 25.83 8.86 6.48
CA VAL A 107 25.08 9.93 7.17
C VAL A 107 23.60 10.06 6.75
N THR A 108 23.21 9.52 5.59
CA THR A 108 21.85 9.64 5.06
C THR A 108 20.85 8.70 5.74
N GLY A 109 21.31 7.54 6.26
CA GLY A 109 20.42 6.53 6.85
C GLY A 109 19.49 5.84 5.86
N VAL A 110 19.79 5.88 4.56
CA VAL A 110 18.98 5.30 3.48
C VAL A 110 19.84 4.42 2.58
N LEU A 111 19.36 3.23 2.28
CA LEU A 111 19.97 2.24 1.38
C LEU A 111 18.99 1.93 0.24
N ALA A 112 19.47 1.94 -1.01
CA ALA A 112 18.61 1.65 -2.15
C ALA A 112 19.27 0.66 -3.13
N ALA A 113 18.47 -0.28 -3.62
CA ALA A 113 18.83 -1.19 -4.71
C ALA A 113 17.84 -1.02 -5.86
N SER A 114 18.37 -0.91 -7.07
CA SER A 114 17.59 -0.86 -8.31
C SER A 114 17.77 -2.17 -9.06
N LEU A 115 16.67 -2.89 -9.31
CA LEU A 115 16.70 -4.18 -9.99
C LEU A 115 15.47 -4.37 -10.88
N GLU A 116 15.58 -5.30 -11.83
CA GLU A 116 14.46 -5.82 -12.59
C GLU A 116 14.24 -7.28 -12.19
N PHE A 117 12.99 -7.65 -11.91
CA PHE A 117 12.68 -9.02 -11.55
C PHE A 117 12.61 -9.90 -12.81
N PRO A 118 13.22 -11.09 -12.81
CA PRO A 118 13.21 -11.98 -13.98
C PRO A 118 11.82 -12.53 -14.32
N GLY A 119 10.90 -12.51 -13.36
CA GLY A 119 9.51 -12.91 -13.57
C GLY A 119 8.67 -12.89 -12.30
N SER A 120 7.42 -13.30 -12.44
CA SER A 120 6.46 -13.46 -11.35
C SER A 120 6.98 -14.47 -10.33
N GLY A 121 6.91 -14.15 -9.04
CA GLY A 121 7.52 -15.02 -8.03
C GLY A 121 7.59 -14.42 -6.64
N LYS A 122 8.17 -15.19 -5.73
CA LYS A 122 8.44 -14.75 -4.37
C LYS A 122 9.93 -14.51 -4.24
N TYR A 123 10.28 -13.34 -3.74
CA TYR A 123 11.66 -12.91 -3.53
C TYR A 123 11.84 -12.55 -2.07
N VAL A 124 12.97 -12.93 -1.50
CA VAL A 124 13.34 -12.58 -0.14
C VAL A 124 14.15 -11.30 -0.20
N VAL A 125 13.75 -10.32 0.60
CA VAL A 125 14.57 -9.17 0.93
C VAL A 125 15.17 -9.42 2.30
N GLU A 126 16.47 -9.64 2.32
CA GLU A 126 17.27 -9.86 3.51
C GLU A 126 18.04 -8.59 3.83
N ILE A 127 17.89 -8.11 5.05
CA ILE A 127 18.55 -6.93 5.57
C ILE A 127 19.45 -7.41 6.71
N SER A 128 20.73 -7.09 6.64
CA SER A 128 21.72 -7.48 7.64
C SER A 128 22.34 -6.26 8.32
N ASP A 129 22.68 -6.39 9.60
CA ASP A 129 23.43 -5.39 10.37
C ASP A 129 24.89 -5.85 10.56
N SER A 130 25.78 -4.98 11.06
CA SER A 130 27.19 -5.27 11.30
C SER A 130 27.44 -6.47 12.21
N ASP A 131 26.50 -6.76 13.10
CA ASP A 131 26.52 -7.91 14.02
C ASP A 131 25.96 -9.20 13.38
N GLU A 132 25.82 -9.26 12.05
CA GLU A 132 25.25 -10.38 11.29
C GLU A 132 23.82 -10.78 11.70
N ARG A 133 23.09 -9.82 12.30
CA ARG A 133 21.67 -10.00 12.61
C ARG A 133 20.87 -9.72 11.35
N GLU A 134 19.86 -10.54 11.09
CA GLU A 134 19.09 -10.50 9.85
C GLU A 134 17.61 -10.20 10.12
N GLY A 135 17.07 -9.26 9.35
CA GLY A 135 15.64 -9.06 9.14
C GLY A 135 15.28 -9.54 7.73
N ARG A 136 14.14 -10.23 7.58
CA ARG A 136 13.71 -10.75 6.28
C ARG A 136 12.25 -10.43 6.04
N ILE A 137 11.93 -9.98 4.83
CA ILE A 137 10.56 -9.86 4.33
C ILE A 137 10.43 -10.56 2.99
N LEU A 138 9.22 -11.02 2.68
CA LEU A 138 8.90 -11.73 1.45
C LEU A 138 8.15 -10.80 0.50
N LEU A 139 8.79 -10.44 -0.61
CA LEU A 139 8.18 -9.73 -1.73
C LEU A 139 7.50 -10.71 -2.68
N LYS A 140 6.24 -10.45 -3.00
CA LYS A 140 5.44 -11.19 -3.99
C LYS A 140 5.33 -10.32 -5.24
N VAL A 141 6.01 -10.71 -6.31
CA VAL A 141 6.09 -9.92 -7.55
C VAL A 141 5.11 -10.47 -8.59
N ASP A 142 4.34 -9.57 -9.19
CA ASP A 142 3.25 -9.86 -10.13
C ASP A 142 2.13 -10.67 -9.47
N TYR A 143 1.78 -10.28 -8.23
CA TYR A 143 0.66 -10.85 -7.47
C TYR A 143 -0.47 -9.83 -7.36
N LEU A 144 -1.70 -10.35 -7.33
CA LEU A 144 -2.88 -9.54 -7.03
C LEU A 144 -3.00 -9.30 -5.53
N ASP A 145 -3.04 -8.04 -5.13
CA ASP A 145 -3.40 -7.65 -3.78
C ASP A 145 -4.91 -7.76 -3.57
N TRP A 146 -5.35 -8.96 -3.22
CA TRP A 146 -6.76 -9.23 -2.91
C TRP A 146 -7.28 -8.41 -1.73
N GLY A 147 -6.43 -8.07 -0.76
CA GLY A 147 -6.84 -7.25 0.39
C GLY A 147 -7.29 -5.87 -0.08
N ARG A 148 -6.43 -5.21 -0.86
CA ARG A 148 -6.72 -3.91 -1.46
C ARG A 148 -7.88 -3.96 -2.46
N ILE A 149 -7.93 -4.99 -3.31
CA ILE A 149 -9.03 -5.16 -4.27
C ILE A 149 -10.37 -5.32 -3.54
N MET A 150 -10.43 -6.19 -2.53
CA MET A 150 -11.67 -6.45 -1.78
C MET A 150 -12.08 -5.24 -0.97
N GLN A 151 -11.15 -4.55 -0.32
CA GLN A 151 -11.42 -3.31 0.39
C GLN A 151 -11.99 -2.24 -0.55
N THR A 152 -11.36 -2.04 -1.72
CA THR A 152 -11.82 -1.09 -2.74
C THR A 152 -13.20 -1.48 -3.27
N ALA A 153 -13.41 -2.75 -3.61
CA ALA A 153 -14.68 -3.26 -4.10
C ALA A 153 -15.80 -3.12 -3.06
N PHE A 154 -15.49 -3.38 -1.79
CA PHE A 154 -16.44 -3.24 -0.68
C PHE A 154 -16.87 -1.79 -0.48
N VAL A 155 -15.92 -0.84 -0.43
CA VAL A 155 -16.21 0.59 -0.27
C VAL A 155 -17.06 1.11 -1.44
N ASN A 156 -16.66 0.78 -2.67
CA ASN A 156 -17.39 1.19 -3.87
C ASN A 156 -18.79 0.55 -3.93
N GLY A 157 -18.90 -0.74 -3.57
CA GLY A 157 -20.17 -1.46 -3.51
C GLY A 157 -21.12 -0.87 -2.47
N LEU A 158 -20.63 -0.54 -1.27
CA LEU A 158 -21.42 0.09 -0.22
C LEU A 158 -21.92 1.47 -0.66
N PHE A 159 -21.07 2.27 -1.30
CA PHE A 159 -21.46 3.56 -1.84
C PHE A 159 -22.60 3.43 -2.87
N LEU A 160 -22.48 2.49 -3.83
CA LEU A 160 -23.52 2.24 -4.82
C LEU A 160 -24.84 1.78 -4.17
N ALA A 161 -24.78 0.90 -3.18
CA ALA A 161 -25.97 0.44 -2.45
C ALA A 161 -26.68 1.58 -1.73
N ILE A 162 -25.93 2.46 -1.05
CA ILE A 162 -26.48 3.65 -0.38
C ILE A 162 -27.11 4.60 -1.40
N MET A 163 -26.45 4.83 -2.54
CA MET A 163 -26.95 5.70 -3.61
C MET A 163 -28.23 5.15 -4.24
N LEU A 164 -28.30 3.85 -4.53
CA LEU A 164 -29.51 3.19 -5.03
C LEU A 164 -30.66 3.28 -4.02
N TRP A 165 -30.36 3.08 -2.73
CA TRP A 165 -31.36 3.21 -1.67
C TRP A 165 -31.89 4.64 -1.55
N LEU A 166 -31.02 5.65 -1.58
CA LEU A 166 -31.41 7.07 -1.56
C LEU A 166 -32.25 7.43 -2.79
N PHE A 167 -31.85 6.97 -3.96
CA PHE A 167 -32.59 7.16 -5.20
C PHE A 167 -33.99 6.54 -5.13
N TYR A 168 -34.09 5.30 -4.65
CA TYR A 168 -35.36 4.62 -4.42
C TYR A 168 -36.27 5.39 -3.44
N ARG A 169 -35.70 5.97 -2.38
CA ARG A 169 -36.46 6.80 -1.41
C ARG A 169 -37.00 8.08 -2.07
N VAL A 170 -36.21 8.75 -2.91
CA VAL A 170 -36.66 9.93 -3.66
C VAL A 170 -37.77 9.56 -4.64
N TYR A 171 -37.58 8.48 -5.40
CA TYR A 171 -38.57 7.97 -6.35
C TYR A 171 -39.90 7.64 -5.65
N LYS A 172 -39.85 6.86 -4.57
CA LYS A 172 -41.05 6.49 -3.79
C LYS A 172 -41.76 7.72 -3.24
N TYR A 173 -41.03 8.69 -2.69
CA TYR A 173 -41.59 9.95 -2.19
C TYR A 173 -42.31 10.74 -3.30
N GLY A 174 -41.72 10.84 -4.49
CA GLY A 174 -42.35 11.50 -5.65
C GLY A 174 -43.61 10.79 -6.11
N ARG A 175 -43.56 9.45 -6.21
CA ARG A 175 -44.70 8.61 -6.59
C ARG A 175 -45.87 8.73 -5.60
N ASP A 176 -45.59 8.66 -4.30
CA ASP A 176 -46.63 8.71 -3.27
C ASP A 176 -47.29 10.11 -3.23
N LYS A 177 -46.50 11.18 -3.42
CA LYS A 177 -47.02 12.55 -3.55
C LYS A 177 -47.88 12.73 -4.81
N TYR A 178 -47.44 12.20 -5.95
CA TYR A 178 -48.21 12.25 -7.20
C TYR A 178 -49.58 11.56 -7.06
N LYS A 179 -49.62 10.37 -6.42
CA LYS A 179 -50.89 9.68 -6.13
C LYS A 179 -51.81 10.50 -5.22
N ALA A 180 -51.28 11.13 -4.18
CA ALA A 180 -52.08 11.97 -3.29
C ALA A 180 -52.71 13.18 -3.99
N HIS A 181 -52.06 13.75 -5.02
CA HIS A 181 -52.62 14.85 -5.82
C HIS A 181 -53.68 14.41 -6.84
N MET A 182 -53.70 13.15 -7.27
CA MET A 182 -54.69 12.63 -8.23
C MET A 182 -56.01 12.16 -7.57
N HIS A 183 -56.01 12.00 -6.25
CA HIS A 183 -57.16 11.56 -5.46
C HIS A 183 -57.73 12.67 -4.53
N ALA A 184 -57.24 13.89 -4.66
CA ALA A 184 -57.72 15.10 -3.98
C ALA A 184 -58.39 16.02 -5.01
#